data_AF-A0A4Y8UNZ7-F1
#
_entry.id   AF-A0A4Y8UNZ7-F1
#
_cell.length_a   1.000
_cell.length_b   1.000
_cell.length_c   1.000
_cell.angle_alpha   90.00
_cell.angle_beta   90.00
_cell.angle_gamma   90.00
#
_symmetry.space_group_name_H-M   'P 1'
#
loop_
_entity.id
_entity.type
_entity.pdbx_description
1 polymer ?
#
loop_
_entity_poly.entity_id
_entity_poly.type
_entity_poly.pdbx_seq_one_letter_code
_entity_poly.pdbx_strand_id
1 'polypeptide(L)'
;MSTATPEVLVHPDADVLAAAAAARLLTRLVDLQSHRSPVHVVLTGGTVGIATLRAVADSPVRDAVDWSGVHLWWGDERFLPAGDADRNETQARAALIDALGDALPAANVHAVPGPSDDVPDGEAAARAYAAELRAHAADDGLAPRFDVLLLGMGPDGHVASLFPERSSLYEANLLVVAEHDSPKPPSERVSLTFPLIRSAREVWVVAAGAEKAPAVARALAGDDVRTTPAAAARGQERTLWLVDVASAAELPGADPAATPPVSGPRRPRSEVDPAWTAVEAYVAPLVAEGADAVAVRTAAADAGLPDIAVSSAQGRLLELLARAVGARRVLEIGTLGGYSTWWLAQAVPADGSVMTLEVSDAHATVARTSLAAAGLQDRVDVVVGPALESLDRLVAAHVAPFDLVFVDADKQQLAAYLDRAVTLSRPGTLLVVDNVVRGGAVVDADHPDDRVQGVRTFLERAAADGRVDGTVVQTVGEKGYDGFALLLVR
;
A
#
# COMPACT_ATOMS: atom_id res chain seq x y z
N MET A 1 -12.51 -26.99 -1.72
CA MET A 1 -11.68 -25.97 -1.06
C MET A 1 -10.95 -25.22 -2.14
N SER A 2 -10.95 -23.88 -2.11
CA SER A 2 -10.19 -23.10 -3.07
C SER A 2 -8.71 -23.48 -2.95
N THR A 3 -8.09 -23.89 -4.06
CA THR A 3 -6.65 -24.14 -4.18
C THR A 3 -5.88 -22.87 -4.51
N ALA A 4 -6.55 -21.71 -4.53
CA ALA A 4 -5.94 -20.43 -4.86
C ALA A 4 -4.96 -20.03 -3.76
N THR A 5 -3.74 -19.70 -4.17
CA THR A 5 -2.71 -19.14 -3.31
C THR A 5 -3.24 -17.87 -2.64
N PRO A 6 -3.10 -17.71 -1.30
CA PRO A 6 -3.47 -16.47 -0.64
C PRO A 6 -2.74 -15.28 -1.24
N GLU A 7 -3.45 -14.18 -1.47
CA GLU A 7 -2.86 -12.91 -1.86
C GLU A 7 -2.34 -12.20 -0.60
N VAL A 8 -1.10 -11.72 -0.63
CA VAL A 8 -0.46 -11.05 0.51
C VAL A 8 -0.13 -9.63 0.11
N LEU A 9 -0.65 -8.66 0.88
CA LEU A 9 -0.36 -7.25 0.73
C LEU A 9 0.29 -6.75 2.01
N VAL A 10 1.51 -6.23 1.85
CA VAL A 10 2.32 -5.72 2.96
C VAL A 10 2.23 -4.21 3.01
N HIS A 11 1.84 -3.68 4.16
CA HIS A 11 1.70 -2.26 4.45
C HIS A 11 2.83 -1.78 5.38
N PRO A 12 3.21 -0.50 5.36
CA PRO A 12 4.31 0.00 6.19
C PRO A 12 4.14 -0.27 7.69
N ASP A 13 2.94 -0.05 8.22
CA ASP A 13 2.61 -0.14 9.64
C ASP A 13 1.12 -0.45 9.86
N ALA A 14 0.73 -0.61 11.12
CA ALA A 14 -0.63 -0.95 11.54
C ALA A 14 -1.69 0.11 11.14
N ASP A 15 -1.32 1.40 11.12
CA ASP A 15 -2.26 2.49 10.83
C ASP A 15 -2.57 2.55 9.34
N VAL A 16 -1.53 2.48 8.50
CA VAL A 16 -1.67 2.41 7.04
C VAL A 16 -2.42 1.14 6.63
N LEU A 17 -2.14 0.02 7.31
CA LEU A 17 -2.86 -1.24 7.09
C LEU A 17 -4.35 -1.09 7.40
N ALA A 18 -4.72 -0.49 8.55
CA ALA A 18 -6.11 -0.27 8.91
C ALA A 18 -6.83 0.64 7.90
N ALA A 19 -6.19 1.73 7.47
CA ALA A 19 -6.73 2.63 6.46
C ALA A 19 -6.90 1.94 5.09
N ALA A 20 -5.92 1.13 4.68
CA ALA A 20 -5.98 0.38 3.43
C ALA A 20 -7.07 -0.71 3.47
N ALA A 21 -7.22 -1.41 4.60
CA ALA A 21 -8.29 -2.38 4.82
C ALA A 21 -9.67 -1.71 4.75
N ALA A 22 -9.81 -0.52 5.34
CA ALA A 22 -11.05 0.26 5.33
C ALA A 22 -11.44 0.72 3.93
N ALA A 23 -10.50 1.34 3.19
CA ALA A 23 -10.72 1.75 1.82
C ALA A 23 -11.09 0.56 0.92
N ARG A 24 -10.40 -0.58 1.08
CA ARG A 24 -10.71 -1.80 0.34
C ARG A 24 -12.10 -2.32 0.67
N LEU A 25 -12.49 -2.32 1.95
CA LEU A 25 -13.81 -2.75 2.38
C LEU A 25 -14.89 -1.86 1.76
N LEU A 26 -14.77 -0.54 1.87
CA LEU A 26 -15.72 0.42 1.33
C LEU A 26 -15.90 0.26 -0.18
N THR A 27 -14.81 0.27 -0.96
CA THR A 27 -14.87 0.06 -2.41
C THR A 27 -15.49 -1.30 -2.74
N ARG A 28 -15.13 -2.35 -1.98
CA ARG A 28 -15.69 -3.68 -2.21
C ARG A 28 -17.20 -3.72 -1.95
N LEU A 29 -17.69 -3.05 -0.91
CA LEU A 29 -19.12 -2.96 -0.62
C LEU A 29 -19.86 -2.21 -1.73
N VAL A 30 -19.35 -1.08 -2.21
CA VAL A 30 -19.93 -0.34 -3.34
C VAL A 30 -20.01 -1.22 -4.60
N ASP A 31 -18.94 -1.95 -4.93
CA ASP A 31 -18.90 -2.84 -6.08
C ASP A 31 -19.91 -4.00 -5.96
N LEU A 32 -20.01 -4.60 -4.76
CA LEU A 32 -20.95 -5.69 -4.50
C LEU A 32 -22.40 -5.22 -4.60
N GLN A 33 -22.71 -4.05 -4.05
CA GLN A 33 -24.05 -3.46 -4.05
C GLN A 33 -24.57 -3.11 -5.45
N SER A 34 -23.67 -2.99 -6.43
CA SER A 34 -24.05 -2.79 -7.83
C SER A 34 -24.83 -3.98 -8.42
N HIS A 35 -24.78 -5.17 -7.79
CA HIS A 35 -25.42 -6.37 -8.31
C HIS A 35 -25.91 -7.35 -7.24
N ARG A 36 -25.81 -6.99 -5.95
CA ARG A 36 -26.21 -7.83 -4.81
C ARG A 36 -26.86 -6.97 -3.74
N SER A 37 -27.94 -7.48 -3.16
CA SER A 37 -28.53 -6.99 -1.93
C SER A 37 -29.39 -8.10 -1.33
N PRO A 38 -29.27 -8.41 -0.03
CA PRO A 38 -28.34 -7.81 0.94
C PRO A 38 -26.87 -8.24 0.73
N VAL A 39 -25.95 -7.49 1.35
CA VAL A 39 -24.51 -7.81 1.45
C VAL A 39 -24.18 -8.18 2.90
N HIS A 40 -23.50 -9.30 3.12
CA HIS A 40 -23.19 -9.78 4.47
C HIS A 40 -21.69 -9.64 4.79
N VAL A 41 -21.37 -8.89 5.84
CA VAL A 41 -20.00 -8.61 6.28
C VAL A 41 -19.79 -9.14 7.69
N VAL A 42 -18.71 -9.88 7.90
CA VAL A 42 -18.31 -10.33 9.23
C VAL A 42 -17.14 -9.47 9.72
N LEU A 43 -17.33 -8.87 10.89
CA LEU A 43 -16.38 -8.04 11.59
C LEU A 43 -15.53 -8.87 12.55
N THR A 44 -14.40 -8.29 12.95
CA THR A 44 -13.47 -8.84 13.95
C THR A 44 -13.16 -7.78 14.99
N GLY A 45 -12.91 -8.21 16.22
CA GLY A 45 -12.28 -7.37 17.22
C GLY A 45 -10.77 -7.22 17.02
N GLY A 46 -10.11 -6.82 18.10
CA GLY A 46 -8.65 -6.62 18.13
C GLY A 46 -8.23 -5.25 17.60
N THR A 47 -7.02 -4.82 17.98
CA THR A 47 -6.55 -3.44 17.79
C THR A 47 -6.68 -2.95 16.35
N VAL A 48 -6.21 -3.75 15.39
CA VAL A 48 -6.21 -3.38 13.97
C VAL A 48 -7.59 -3.54 13.32
N GLY A 49 -8.37 -4.54 13.74
CA GLY A 49 -9.74 -4.72 13.28
C GLY A 49 -10.62 -3.53 13.63
N ILE A 50 -10.56 -3.07 14.90
CA ILE A 50 -11.29 -1.88 15.34
C ILE A 50 -10.71 -0.60 14.72
N ALA A 51 -9.39 -0.48 14.54
CA ALA A 51 -8.79 0.63 13.81
C ALA A 51 -9.29 0.70 12.36
N THR A 52 -9.50 -0.45 11.71
CA THR A 52 -10.11 -0.51 10.37
C THR A 52 -11.52 0.06 10.38
N LEU A 53 -12.34 -0.26 11.39
CA LEU A 53 -13.69 0.31 11.51
C LEU A 53 -13.68 1.83 11.74
N ARG A 54 -12.75 2.35 12.54
CA ARG A 54 -12.58 3.81 12.68
C ARG A 54 -12.20 4.47 11.36
N ALA A 55 -11.26 3.87 10.63
CA ALA A 55 -10.87 4.36 9.32
C ALA A 55 -12.02 4.28 8.29
N VAL A 56 -12.96 3.32 8.42
CA VAL A 56 -14.20 3.30 7.64
C VAL A 56 -15.09 4.50 8.03
N ALA A 57 -15.25 4.77 9.32
CA ALA A 57 -16.11 5.86 9.81
C ALA A 57 -15.60 7.25 9.38
N ASP A 58 -14.27 7.41 9.33
CA ASP A 58 -13.58 8.64 8.95
C ASP A 58 -13.43 8.80 7.42
N SER A 59 -13.73 7.76 6.64
CA SER A 59 -13.53 7.79 5.18
C SER A 59 -14.57 8.66 4.47
N PRO A 60 -14.17 9.51 3.51
CA PRO A 60 -15.13 10.26 2.69
C PRO A 60 -15.96 9.36 1.77
N VAL A 61 -15.54 8.10 1.54
CA VAL A 61 -16.26 7.11 0.72
C VAL A 61 -17.31 6.36 1.55
N ARG A 62 -17.36 6.56 2.87
CA ARG A 62 -18.32 5.88 3.77
C ARG A 62 -19.75 6.03 3.29
N ASP A 63 -20.14 7.23 2.91
CA ASP A 63 -21.53 7.55 2.53
C ASP A 63 -21.86 7.11 1.09
N ALA A 64 -20.90 6.57 0.33
CA ALA A 64 -21.15 5.94 -0.96
C ALA A 64 -21.69 4.51 -0.83
N VAL A 65 -21.51 3.86 0.34
CA VAL A 65 -22.09 2.55 0.64
C VAL A 65 -23.54 2.73 1.06
N ASP A 66 -24.45 1.97 0.46
CA ASP A 66 -25.84 1.88 0.90
C ASP A 66 -25.93 0.99 2.15
N TRP A 67 -25.69 1.57 3.33
CA TRP A 67 -25.69 0.84 4.60
C TRP A 67 -27.03 0.16 4.93
N SER A 68 -28.13 0.56 4.29
CA SER A 68 -29.44 -0.08 4.49
C SER A 68 -29.49 -1.52 4.00
N GLY A 69 -28.63 -1.88 3.03
CA GLY A 69 -28.48 -3.23 2.49
C GLY A 69 -27.31 -4.02 3.07
N VAL A 70 -26.59 -3.50 4.06
CA VAL A 70 -25.43 -4.17 4.68
C VAL A 70 -25.84 -4.82 5.99
N HIS A 71 -25.54 -6.12 6.14
CA HIS A 71 -25.70 -6.88 7.37
C HIS A 71 -24.34 -7.14 8.03
N LEU A 72 -24.19 -6.75 9.29
CA LEU A 72 -22.97 -6.89 10.08
C LEU A 72 -23.08 -8.06 11.06
N TRP A 73 -22.05 -8.89 11.05
CA TRP A 73 -21.89 -10.09 11.90
C TRP A 73 -20.54 -10.04 12.60
N TRP A 74 -20.29 -10.92 13.57
CA TRP A 74 -18.99 -11.09 14.21
C TRP A 74 -18.43 -12.49 14.03
N GLY A 75 -17.11 -12.56 13.80
CA GLY A 75 -16.36 -13.81 13.70
C GLY A 75 -16.18 -14.50 15.05
N ASP A 76 -16.05 -13.71 16.11
CA ASP A 76 -16.07 -14.15 17.50
C ASP A 76 -16.52 -13.01 18.41
N GLU A 77 -16.80 -13.35 19.67
CA GLU A 77 -17.12 -12.39 20.71
C GLU A 77 -16.67 -12.91 22.08
N ARG A 78 -16.34 -11.98 22.98
CA ARG A 78 -16.08 -12.25 24.39
C ARG A 78 -17.43 -12.39 25.08
N PHE A 79 -17.67 -13.51 25.76
CA PHE A 79 -18.95 -13.76 26.41
C PHE A 79 -19.06 -12.93 27.70
N LEU A 80 -19.34 -11.64 27.53
CA LEU A 80 -19.41 -10.61 28.55
C LEU A 80 -20.74 -9.84 28.45
N PRO A 81 -21.18 -9.18 29.53
CA PRO A 81 -22.41 -8.38 29.53
C PRO A 81 -22.46 -7.35 28.40
N ALA A 82 -23.66 -7.01 27.95
CA ALA A 82 -23.86 -5.97 26.93
C ALA A 82 -23.24 -4.63 27.39
N GLY A 83 -22.53 -3.95 26.48
CA GLY A 83 -21.85 -2.69 26.77
C GLY A 83 -20.50 -2.82 27.49
N ASP A 84 -20.05 -4.03 27.82
CA ASP A 84 -18.71 -4.24 28.38
C ASP A 84 -17.63 -3.80 27.36
N ALA A 85 -16.59 -3.11 27.84
CA ALA A 85 -15.55 -2.53 27.01
C ALA A 85 -14.69 -3.57 26.28
N ASP A 86 -14.61 -4.80 26.80
CA ASP A 86 -13.86 -5.89 26.19
C ASP A 86 -14.66 -6.64 25.12
N ARG A 87 -15.92 -6.28 24.88
CA ARG A 87 -16.70 -6.82 23.77
C ARG A 87 -16.30 -6.22 22.43
N ASN A 88 -16.20 -7.08 21.43
CA ASN A 88 -15.99 -6.70 20.04
C ASN A 88 -17.15 -5.83 19.54
N GLU A 89 -18.39 -6.12 19.95
CA GLU A 89 -19.55 -5.32 19.56
C GLU A 89 -19.51 -3.90 20.14
N THR A 90 -19.23 -3.74 21.44
CA THR A 90 -19.08 -2.42 22.08
C THR A 90 -18.01 -1.58 21.38
N GLN A 91 -16.88 -2.20 21.04
CA GLN A 91 -15.80 -1.53 20.33
C GLN A 91 -16.19 -1.13 18.90
N ALA A 92 -16.91 -2.00 18.18
CA ALA A 92 -17.39 -1.71 16.83
C ALA A 92 -18.48 -0.62 16.80
N ARG A 93 -19.33 -0.54 17.84
CA ARG A 93 -20.28 0.55 18.04
C ARG A 93 -19.60 1.90 18.15
N ALA A 94 -18.66 1.99 19.09
CA ALA A 94 -17.89 3.20 19.30
C ALA A 94 -17.04 3.60 18.08
N ALA A 95 -16.58 2.62 17.28
CA ALA A 95 -15.71 2.88 16.14
C ALA A 95 -16.43 3.23 14.84
N LEU A 96 -17.64 2.71 14.59
CA LEU A 96 -18.35 2.86 13.31
C LEU A 96 -19.87 2.84 13.44
N ILE A 97 -20.44 1.81 14.07
CA ILE A 97 -21.88 1.53 13.93
C ILE A 97 -22.73 2.69 14.45
N ASP A 98 -22.36 3.32 15.57
CA ASP A 98 -23.13 4.44 16.12
C ASP A 98 -23.00 5.71 15.25
N ALA A 99 -21.87 5.88 14.55
CA ALA A 99 -21.65 7.01 13.64
C ALA A 99 -22.46 6.88 12.33
N LEU A 100 -22.86 5.66 11.95
CA LEU A 100 -23.74 5.43 10.80
C LEU A 100 -25.20 5.80 11.10
N GLY A 101 -25.61 5.81 12.38
CA GLY A 101 -26.95 6.20 12.81
C GLY A 101 -28.05 5.48 12.02
N ASP A 102 -29.02 6.24 11.52
CA ASP A 102 -30.17 5.71 10.78
C ASP A 102 -29.82 5.12 9.40
N ALA A 103 -28.61 5.36 8.88
CA ALA A 103 -28.17 4.77 7.61
C ALA A 103 -28.01 3.25 7.70
N LEU A 104 -27.70 2.72 8.90
CA LEU A 104 -27.58 1.29 9.17
C LEU A 104 -28.75 0.83 10.06
N PRO A 105 -29.73 0.09 9.51
CA PRO A 105 -30.84 -0.43 10.30
C PRO A 105 -30.34 -1.30 11.46
N ALA A 106 -30.88 -1.08 12.66
CA ALA A 106 -30.51 -1.86 13.85
C ALA A 106 -30.75 -3.37 13.67
N ALA A 107 -31.75 -3.75 12.86
CA ALA A 107 -32.05 -5.15 12.52
C ALA A 107 -30.96 -5.82 11.65
N ASN A 108 -30.06 -5.05 11.05
CA ASN A 108 -28.96 -5.56 10.25
C ASN A 108 -27.66 -5.71 11.08
N VAL A 109 -27.71 -5.47 12.38
CA VAL A 109 -26.56 -5.62 13.29
C VAL A 109 -26.77 -6.87 14.15
N HIS A 110 -26.12 -7.96 13.76
CA HIS A 110 -26.30 -9.29 14.35
C HIS A 110 -25.21 -9.56 15.39
N ALA A 111 -25.37 -8.99 16.58
CA ALA A 111 -24.40 -9.15 17.67
C ALA A 111 -24.47 -10.55 18.29
N VAL A 112 -23.31 -11.14 18.62
CA VAL A 112 -23.29 -12.38 19.40
C VAL A 112 -23.90 -12.11 20.79
N PRO A 113 -24.84 -12.94 21.28
CA PRO A 113 -25.47 -12.71 22.58
C PRO A 113 -24.46 -12.77 23.74
N GLY A 114 -24.57 -11.79 24.66
CA GLY A 114 -23.89 -11.84 25.96
C GLY A 114 -24.72 -12.56 27.02
N PRO A 115 -24.21 -12.72 28.25
CA PRO A 115 -24.90 -13.37 29.34
C PRO A 115 -26.18 -12.60 29.71
N SER A 116 -27.28 -13.34 29.86
CA SER A 116 -28.59 -12.87 30.30
C SER A 116 -29.40 -14.03 30.87
N ASP A 117 -30.60 -13.78 31.38
CA ASP A 117 -31.48 -14.84 31.89
C ASP A 117 -31.80 -15.90 30.82
N ASP A 118 -31.92 -15.49 29.55
CA ASP A 118 -32.19 -16.39 28.40
C ASP A 118 -30.91 -17.01 27.81
N VAL A 119 -29.74 -16.46 28.14
CA VAL A 119 -28.43 -16.88 27.63
C VAL A 119 -27.47 -17.07 28.80
N PRO A 120 -27.60 -18.18 29.55
CA PRO A 120 -26.85 -18.39 30.79
C PRO A 120 -25.38 -18.76 30.58
N ASP A 121 -25.03 -19.30 29.42
CA ASP A 121 -23.70 -19.82 29.09
C ASP A 121 -23.32 -19.59 27.62
N GLY A 122 -22.04 -19.83 27.31
CA GLY A 122 -21.49 -19.67 25.97
C GLY A 122 -22.15 -20.59 24.94
N GLU A 123 -22.60 -21.78 25.32
CA GLU A 123 -23.30 -22.69 24.43
C GLU A 123 -24.72 -22.22 24.09
N ALA A 124 -25.42 -21.61 25.04
CA ALA A 124 -26.69 -20.94 24.78
C ALA A 124 -26.50 -19.77 23.82
N ALA A 125 -25.43 -18.99 24.00
CA ALA A 125 -25.08 -17.89 23.09
C ALA A 125 -24.75 -18.42 21.69
N ALA A 126 -23.95 -19.48 21.58
CA ALA A 126 -23.61 -20.13 20.33
C ALA A 126 -24.85 -20.69 19.61
N ARG A 127 -25.78 -21.33 20.34
CA ARG A 127 -27.05 -21.83 19.78
C ARG A 127 -27.94 -20.69 19.28
N ALA A 128 -28.08 -19.62 20.06
CA ALA A 128 -28.88 -18.45 19.69
C ALA A 128 -28.30 -17.75 18.45
N TYR A 129 -27.00 -17.52 18.42
CA TYR A 129 -26.33 -16.91 17.26
C TYR A 129 -26.39 -17.81 16.01
N ALA A 130 -26.25 -19.12 16.18
CA ALA A 130 -26.45 -20.08 15.09
C ALA A 130 -27.91 -20.14 14.59
N ALA A 131 -28.91 -19.83 15.44
CA ALA A 131 -30.30 -19.72 15.01
C ALA A 131 -30.54 -18.44 14.20
N GLU A 132 -29.93 -17.32 14.62
CA GLU A 132 -29.98 -16.06 13.88
C GLU A 132 -29.30 -16.15 12.51
N LEU A 133 -28.14 -16.81 12.42
CA LEU A 133 -27.48 -17.14 11.15
C LEU A 133 -28.41 -17.96 10.23
N ARG A 134 -29.10 -18.96 10.77
CA ARG A 134 -30.05 -19.77 9.97
C ARG A 134 -31.26 -18.97 9.49
N ALA A 135 -31.73 -18.01 10.28
CA ALA A 135 -32.83 -17.13 9.88
C ALA A 135 -32.47 -16.23 8.69
N HIS A 136 -31.17 -15.99 8.44
CA HIS A 136 -30.64 -15.21 7.33
C HIS A 136 -29.94 -16.09 6.27
N ALA A 137 -30.16 -17.40 6.28
CA ALA A 137 -29.58 -18.29 5.29
C ALA A 137 -30.15 -18.01 3.89
N ALA A 138 -29.27 -17.99 2.88
CA ALA A 138 -29.69 -17.96 1.48
C ALA A 138 -30.20 -19.36 1.08
N ASP A 139 -31.38 -19.44 0.46
CA ASP A 139 -32.08 -20.62 -0.10
C ASP A 139 -31.64 -22.02 0.41
N ASP A 140 -30.49 -22.51 -0.06
CA ASP A 140 -29.95 -23.86 0.14
C ASP A 140 -28.87 -23.98 1.24
N GLY A 141 -28.52 -22.87 1.88
CA GLY A 141 -27.44 -22.75 2.86
C GLY A 141 -27.88 -22.96 4.32
N LEU A 142 -26.89 -23.13 5.20
CA LEU A 142 -27.09 -23.20 6.65
C LEU A 142 -26.87 -21.85 7.36
N ALA A 143 -26.38 -20.85 6.63
CA ALA A 143 -26.05 -19.51 7.10
C ALA A 143 -26.09 -18.52 5.92
N PRO A 144 -26.13 -17.20 6.14
CA PRO A 144 -25.91 -16.23 5.08
C PRO A 144 -24.58 -16.49 4.39
N ARG A 145 -24.53 -16.24 3.08
CA ARG A 145 -23.25 -16.24 2.35
C ARG A 145 -22.54 -14.93 2.65
N PHE A 146 -21.49 -14.98 3.47
CA PHE A 146 -20.66 -13.81 3.76
C PHE A 146 -19.89 -13.38 2.52
N ASP A 147 -20.03 -12.12 2.12
CA ASP A 147 -19.28 -11.54 1.01
C ASP A 147 -17.85 -11.21 1.43
N VAL A 148 -17.68 -10.59 2.59
CA VAL A 148 -16.38 -10.30 3.19
C VAL A 148 -16.37 -10.71 4.65
N LEU A 149 -15.40 -11.55 5.04
CA LEU A 149 -15.19 -11.96 6.42
C LEU A 149 -13.80 -11.50 6.88
N LEU A 150 -13.78 -10.53 7.80
CA LEU A 150 -12.57 -10.01 8.42
C LEU A 150 -12.15 -10.89 9.61
N LEU A 151 -10.87 -11.18 9.72
CA LEU A 151 -10.27 -11.87 10.88
C LEU A 151 -9.03 -11.13 11.35
N GLY A 152 -8.96 -10.85 12.65
CA GLY A 152 -7.69 -10.61 13.31
C GLY A 152 -6.89 -11.92 13.46
N MET A 153 -5.57 -11.81 13.67
CA MET A 153 -4.72 -12.95 14.00
C MET A 153 -3.94 -12.72 15.29
N GLY A 154 -3.90 -13.72 16.17
CA GLY A 154 -3.02 -13.74 17.33
C GLY A 154 -1.57 -14.12 17.03
N PRO A 155 -0.62 -13.85 17.95
CA PRO A 155 0.80 -14.23 17.81
C PRO A 155 1.02 -15.76 17.85
N ASP A 156 0.07 -16.49 18.41
CA ASP A 156 -0.07 -17.95 18.41
C ASP A 156 -0.76 -18.48 17.14
N GLY A 157 -1.15 -17.61 16.21
CA GLY A 157 -1.79 -17.99 14.95
C GLY A 157 -3.28 -18.31 15.05
N HIS A 158 -3.93 -18.05 16.19
CA HIS A 158 -5.39 -18.16 16.27
C HIS A 158 -6.08 -17.09 15.41
N VAL A 159 -7.28 -17.42 14.93
CA VAL A 159 -8.23 -16.49 14.29
C VAL A 159 -9.59 -16.67 14.94
N ALA A 160 -10.42 -15.62 14.94
CA ALA A 160 -11.65 -15.62 15.72
C ALA A 160 -11.33 -16.03 17.18
N SER A 161 -12.03 -17.01 17.74
CA SER A 161 -11.65 -17.66 18.99
C SER A 161 -11.27 -19.14 18.82
N LEU A 162 -10.65 -19.47 17.68
CA LEU A 162 -10.16 -20.81 17.34
C LEU A 162 -8.65 -20.91 17.61
N PHE A 163 -8.29 -21.39 18.80
CA PHE A 163 -6.92 -21.44 19.28
C PHE A 163 -6.22 -22.77 18.94
N PRO A 164 -4.87 -22.77 18.84
CA PRO A 164 -4.09 -24.01 18.68
C PRO A 164 -4.45 -25.04 19.76
N GLU A 165 -4.56 -26.30 19.34
CA GLU A 165 -4.83 -27.46 20.22
C GLU A 165 -6.13 -27.42 21.04
N ARG A 166 -7.04 -26.45 20.82
CA ARG A 166 -8.37 -26.42 21.47
C ARG A 166 -9.39 -27.28 20.75
N SER A 167 -10.39 -27.77 21.50
CA SER A 167 -11.48 -28.60 20.96
C SER A 167 -12.33 -27.85 19.92
N SER A 168 -12.54 -26.54 20.13
CA SER A 168 -13.28 -25.65 19.22
C SER A 168 -12.74 -25.65 17.79
N LEU A 169 -11.42 -25.85 17.64
CA LEU A 169 -10.73 -25.93 16.35
C LEU A 169 -11.20 -27.09 15.47
N TYR A 170 -11.62 -28.19 16.09
CA TYR A 170 -12.00 -29.44 15.42
C TYR A 170 -13.49 -29.54 15.14
N GLU A 171 -14.28 -28.53 15.52
CA GLU A 171 -15.72 -28.53 15.32
C GLU A 171 -16.06 -28.43 13.82
N ALA A 172 -16.71 -29.47 13.31
CA ALA A 172 -17.01 -29.63 11.88
C ALA A 172 -18.50 -29.56 11.55
N ASN A 173 -19.39 -29.68 12.56
CA ASN A 173 -20.83 -29.82 12.38
C ASN A 173 -21.61 -28.60 12.86
N LEU A 174 -21.05 -27.84 13.80
CA LEU A 174 -21.64 -26.60 14.29
C LEU A 174 -21.19 -25.41 13.44
N LEU A 175 -22.06 -24.41 13.35
CA LEU A 175 -21.75 -23.10 12.76
C LEU A 175 -20.96 -22.21 13.74
N VAL A 176 -21.30 -22.34 15.03
CA VAL A 176 -20.84 -21.49 16.13
C VAL A 176 -20.57 -22.40 17.33
N VAL A 177 -19.51 -22.10 18.08
CA VAL A 177 -19.00 -22.90 19.20
C VAL A 177 -18.65 -21.98 20.38
N ALA A 178 -18.84 -22.48 21.59
CA ALA A 178 -18.32 -21.84 22.81
C ALA A 178 -16.87 -22.29 23.06
N GLU A 179 -16.01 -21.35 23.42
CA GLU A 179 -14.63 -21.58 23.84
C GLU A 179 -14.48 -21.11 25.29
N HIS A 180 -14.25 -22.05 26.19
CA HIS A 180 -14.20 -21.78 27.65
C HIS A 180 -12.76 -21.53 28.14
N ASP A 181 -11.76 -22.08 27.44
CA ASP A 181 -10.37 -22.16 27.87
C ASP A 181 -9.46 -21.31 26.98
N SER A 182 -9.96 -20.15 26.51
CA SER A 182 -9.13 -19.24 25.74
C SER A 182 -7.89 -18.84 26.57
N PRO A 183 -6.67 -18.99 26.00
CA PRO A 183 -5.44 -18.61 26.68
C PRO A 183 -5.32 -17.08 26.87
N LYS A 184 -6.25 -16.30 26.31
CA LYS A 184 -6.27 -14.84 26.41
C LYS A 184 -7.51 -14.39 27.19
N PRO A 185 -7.36 -13.59 28.26
CA PRO A 185 -8.51 -13.09 29.00
C PRO A 185 -9.40 -12.18 28.13
N PRO A 186 -10.73 -12.15 28.38
CA PRO A 186 -11.48 -13.15 29.15
C PRO A 186 -11.51 -14.51 28.43
N SER A 187 -11.55 -15.60 29.21
CA SER A 187 -11.41 -16.97 28.69
C SER A 187 -12.65 -17.47 27.93
N GLU A 188 -13.83 -17.05 28.39
CA GLU A 188 -15.14 -17.41 27.83
C GLU A 188 -15.45 -16.61 26.56
N ARG A 189 -15.64 -17.33 25.46
CA ARG A 189 -15.84 -16.75 24.13
C ARG A 189 -16.82 -17.56 23.30
N VAL A 190 -17.36 -16.94 22.27
CA VAL A 190 -18.21 -17.57 21.28
C VAL A 190 -17.61 -17.30 19.90
N SER A 191 -17.42 -18.33 19.08
CA SER A 191 -16.68 -18.25 17.82
C SER A 191 -17.46 -18.87 16.67
N LEU A 192 -17.33 -18.31 15.48
CA LEU A 192 -17.61 -19.06 14.25
C LEU A 192 -16.62 -20.22 14.11
N THR A 193 -17.07 -21.31 13.50
CA THR A 193 -16.24 -22.49 13.19
C THR A 193 -15.60 -22.38 11.80
N PHE A 194 -14.56 -23.18 11.52
CA PHE A 194 -13.94 -23.19 10.19
C PHE A 194 -14.87 -23.57 9.03
N PRO A 195 -15.81 -24.54 9.16
CA PRO A 195 -16.80 -24.79 8.12
C PRO A 195 -17.53 -23.52 7.69
N LEU A 196 -17.94 -22.68 8.64
CA LEU A 196 -18.63 -21.43 8.34
C LEU A 196 -17.68 -20.34 7.82
N ILE A 197 -16.50 -20.16 8.44
CA ILE A 197 -15.48 -19.20 7.96
C ILE A 197 -15.12 -19.48 6.50
N ARG A 198 -14.91 -20.76 6.15
CA ARG A 198 -14.56 -21.19 4.79
C ARG A 198 -15.71 -21.12 3.78
N SER A 199 -16.93 -20.85 4.26
CA SER A 199 -18.08 -20.62 3.38
C SER A 199 -18.14 -19.19 2.85
N ALA A 200 -17.40 -18.24 3.45
CA ALA A 200 -17.33 -16.87 2.99
C ALA A 200 -16.70 -16.78 1.59
N ARG A 201 -17.17 -15.86 0.75
CA ARG A 201 -16.59 -15.60 -0.57
C ARG A 201 -15.16 -15.09 -0.41
N GLU A 202 -14.98 -14.07 0.41
CA GLU A 202 -13.68 -13.51 0.74
C GLU A 202 -13.39 -13.62 2.23
N VAL A 203 -12.20 -14.13 2.56
CA VAL A 203 -11.66 -14.08 3.92
C VAL A 203 -10.44 -13.17 3.91
N TRP A 204 -10.48 -12.12 4.72
CA TRP A 204 -9.39 -11.16 4.87
C TRP A 204 -8.79 -11.30 6.26
N VAL A 205 -7.53 -11.73 6.33
CA VAL A 205 -6.76 -11.78 7.57
C VAL A 205 -6.02 -10.46 7.71
N VAL A 206 -6.30 -9.74 8.79
CA VAL A 206 -5.79 -8.40 9.08
C VAL A 206 -4.89 -8.48 10.31
N ALA A 207 -3.58 -8.40 10.12
CA ALA A 207 -2.60 -8.63 11.18
C ALA A 207 -1.44 -7.63 11.12
N ALA A 208 -1.15 -6.95 12.23
CA ALA A 208 -0.01 -6.02 12.33
C ALA A 208 0.82 -6.30 13.58
N GLY A 209 2.12 -6.02 13.56
CA GLY A 209 3.01 -6.14 14.72
C GLY A 209 3.95 -7.35 14.66
N ALA A 210 5.20 -7.13 15.10
CA ALA A 210 6.29 -8.09 15.00
C ALA A 210 6.03 -9.40 15.76
N GLU A 211 5.25 -9.36 16.84
CA GLU A 211 4.89 -10.54 17.62
C GLU A 211 4.08 -11.56 16.81
N LYS A 212 3.52 -11.15 15.67
CA LYS A 212 2.73 -11.99 14.77
C LYS A 212 3.56 -12.61 13.64
N ALA A 213 4.79 -12.14 13.40
CA ALA A 213 5.60 -12.54 12.24
C ALA A 213 5.80 -14.07 12.11
N PRO A 214 6.14 -14.81 13.19
CA PRO A 214 6.29 -16.25 13.10
C PRO A 214 4.98 -16.95 12.68
N ALA A 215 3.84 -16.49 13.19
CA ALA A 215 2.54 -17.08 12.89
C ALA A 215 2.08 -16.75 11.46
N VAL A 216 2.31 -15.52 10.99
CA VAL A 216 2.04 -15.13 9.59
C VAL A 216 2.85 -16.01 8.63
N ALA A 217 4.15 -16.17 8.87
CA ALA A 217 5.01 -16.98 8.02
C ALA A 217 4.57 -18.46 7.98
N ARG A 218 4.29 -19.06 9.13
CA ARG A 218 3.77 -20.44 9.20
C ARG A 218 2.43 -20.59 8.48
N ALA A 219 1.50 -19.66 8.69
CA ALA A 219 0.16 -19.75 8.10
C ALA A 219 0.19 -19.65 6.56
N LEU A 220 1.05 -18.79 6.01
CA LEU A 220 1.24 -18.61 4.58
C LEU A 220 2.08 -19.74 3.95
N ALA A 221 2.97 -20.36 4.72
CA ALA A 221 3.66 -21.60 4.32
C ALA A 221 2.76 -22.84 4.32
N GLY A 222 1.50 -22.72 4.77
CA GLY A 222 0.56 -23.83 4.82
C GLY A 222 0.80 -24.80 5.98
N ASP A 223 1.27 -24.29 7.12
CA ASP A 223 1.41 -25.06 8.36
C ASP A 223 0.08 -25.70 8.80
N ASP A 224 0.19 -26.73 9.65
CA ASP A 224 -0.97 -27.48 10.12
C ASP A 224 -1.95 -26.58 10.90
N VAL A 225 -3.25 -26.70 10.63
CA VAL A 225 -4.29 -25.92 11.32
C VAL A 225 -4.26 -26.10 12.84
N ARG A 226 -3.80 -27.26 13.33
CA ARG A 226 -3.70 -27.60 14.76
C ARG A 226 -2.71 -26.73 15.51
N THR A 227 -1.64 -26.31 14.83
CA THR A 227 -0.57 -25.48 15.38
C THR A 227 -0.68 -24.03 14.93
N THR A 228 -1.21 -23.79 13.73
CA THR A 228 -1.40 -22.46 13.16
C THR A 228 -2.81 -22.34 12.53
N PRO A 229 -3.86 -22.09 13.35
CA PRO A 229 -5.25 -22.00 12.88
C PRO A 229 -5.47 -21.04 11.70
N ALA A 230 -4.75 -19.93 11.63
CA ALA A 230 -4.84 -18.97 10.53
C ALA A 230 -4.52 -19.57 9.15
N ALA A 231 -3.78 -20.69 9.06
CA ALA A 231 -3.57 -21.42 7.81
C ALA A 231 -4.88 -21.91 7.18
N ALA A 232 -5.91 -22.14 8.01
CA ALA A 232 -7.23 -22.60 7.59
C ALA A 232 -8.23 -21.48 7.25
N ALA A 233 -7.88 -20.21 7.52
CA ALA A 233 -8.67 -19.05 7.15
C ALA A 233 -8.58 -18.85 5.62
N ARG A 234 -9.56 -19.41 4.90
CA ARG A 234 -9.60 -19.42 3.44
C ARG A 234 -11.00 -19.12 2.94
N GLY A 235 -11.14 -18.13 2.05
CA GLY A 235 -12.40 -17.86 1.37
C GLY A 235 -12.60 -18.75 0.14
N GLN A 236 -13.84 -18.82 -0.36
CA GLN A 236 -14.19 -19.58 -1.55
C GLN A 236 -13.64 -18.97 -2.84
N GLU A 237 -13.65 -17.63 -2.92
CA GLU A 237 -13.22 -16.86 -4.09
C GLU A 237 -11.86 -16.21 -3.85
N ARG A 238 -11.65 -15.65 -2.65
CA ARG A 238 -10.42 -14.94 -2.30
C ARG A 238 -10.01 -15.17 -0.86
N THR A 239 -8.71 -15.33 -0.66
CA THR A 239 -8.07 -15.20 0.65
C THR A 239 -7.06 -14.08 0.56
N LEU A 240 -7.26 -13.02 1.34
CA LEU A 240 -6.40 -11.85 1.37
C LEU A 240 -5.72 -11.72 2.73
N TRP A 241 -4.41 -11.53 2.74
CA TRP A 241 -3.63 -11.22 3.92
C TRP A 241 -3.19 -9.77 3.85
N LEU A 242 -3.78 -8.94 4.70
CA LEU A 242 -3.42 -7.55 4.90
C LEU A 242 -2.51 -7.51 6.13
N VAL A 243 -1.21 -7.39 5.88
CA VAL A 243 -0.18 -7.46 6.92
C VAL A 243 0.69 -6.22 6.92
N ASP A 244 1.31 -5.89 8.05
CA ASP A 244 2.31 -4.83 8.10
C ASP A 244 3.73 -5.40 7.90
N VAL A 245 4.70 -4.53 7.63
CA VAL A 245 6.11 -4.94 7.50
C VAL A 245 6.56 -5.77 8.69
N ALA A 246 6.19 -5.36 9.90
CA ALA A 246 6.61 -6.02 11.13
C ALA A 246 6.11 -7.47 11.21
N SER A 247 4.84 -7.72 10.88
CA SER A 247 4.24 -9.05 10.84
C SER A 247 4.58 -9.85 9.58
N ALA A 248 5.14 -9.22 8.55
CA ALA A 248 5.62 -9.88 7.33
C ALA A 248 7.11 -10.27 7.38
N ALA A 249 7.83 -9.90 8.44
CA ALA A 249 9.30 -9.96 8.50
C ALA A 249 9.92 -11.36 8.30
N GLU A 250 9.16 -12.44 8.53
CA GLU A 250 9.62 -13.83 8.39
C GLU A 250 9.17 -14.51 7.08
N LEU A 251 8.55 -13.78 6.16
CA LEU A 251 8.13 -14.34 4.87
C LEU A 251 9.33 -14.60 3.94
N PRO A 252 9.34 -15.70 3.15
CA PRO A 252 10.40 -15.95 2.18
C PRO A 252 10.49 -14.81 1.16
N GLY A 253 11.69 -14.22 1.00
CA GLY A 253 11.90 -13.00 0.20
C GLY A 253 11.85 -11.70 1.00
N ALA A 254 11.55 -11.75 2.30
CA ALA A 254 11.86 -10.68 3.24
C ALA A 254 13.36 -10.72 3.55
N ASP A 255 14.16 -10.02 2.75
CA ASP A 255 15.60 -9.88 3.00
C ASP A 255 15.80 -9.10 4.32
N PRO A 256 16.51 -9.63 5.34
CA PRO A 256 16.78 -8.90 6.58
C PRO A 256 17.65 -7.65 6.37
N ALA A 257 18.34 -7.56 5.22
CA ALA A 257 19.09 -6.38 4.79
C ALA A 257 18.25 -5.38 3.96
N ALA A 258 17.02 -5.76 3.57
CA ALA A 258 16.02 -4.83 3.06
C ALA A 258 15.23 -4.25 4.23
N THR A 259 15.88 -3.41 5.05
CA THR A 259 15.16 -2.54 5.98
C THR A 259 14.34 -1.56 5.14
N PRO A 260 12.99 -1.59 5.13
CA PRO A 260 12.27 -0.43 4.64
C PRO A 260 12.57 0.70 5.63
N PRO A 261 12.92 1.92 5.17
CA PRO A 261 13.25 3.00 6.09
C PRO A 261 12.05 3.23 7.00
N VAL A 262 12.28 3.18 8.32
CA VAL A 262 11.33 3.58 9.34
C VAL A 262 10.97 5.04 9.07
N SER A 263 9.85 5.28 8.40
CA SER A 263 9.27 6.60 8.33
C SER A 263 8.60 6.86 9.67
N GLY A 264 9.14 7.80 10.46
CA GLY A 264 8.34 8.46 11.50
C GLY A 264 7.09 9.12 10.87
N PRO A 265 6.18 9.71 11.67
CA PRO A 265 4.81 10.01 11.27
C PRO A 265 4.78 10.72 9.93
N ARG A 266 4.50 9.96 8.88
CA ARG A 266 4.18 10.52 7.57
C ARG A 266 2.84 11.19 7.78
N ARG A 267 2.82 12.53 7.75
CA ARG A 267 1.61 13.22 7.30
C ARG A 267 1.14 12.51 6.03
N PRO A 268 -0.18 12.31 5.86
CA PRO A 268 -0.70 11.58 4.70
C PRO A 268 0.01 12.12 3.46
N ARG A 269 0.42 11.22 2.55
CA ARG A 269 0.54 11.61 1.13
C ARG A 269 -0.68 12.48 0.91
N SER A 270 -0.47 13.78 0.66
CA SER A 270 -1.57 14.74 0.51
C SER A 270 -2.71 14.01 -0.18
N GLU A 271 -3.88 13.91 0.44
CA GLU A 271 -5.05 13.31 -0.23
C GLU A 271 -5.01 13.82 -1.67
N VAL A 272 -4.89 12.90 -2.63
CA VAL A 272 -4.82 13.32 -4.03
C VAL A 272 -6.16 13.94 -4.28
N ASP A 273 -6.19 15.27 -4.33
CA ASP A 273 -7.44 16.01 -4.52
C ASP A 273 -8.07 15.45 -5.81
N PRO A 274 -9.35 15.04 -5.79
CA PRO A 274 -10.03 14.55 -6.99
C PRO A 274 -9.90 15.51 -8.18
N ALA A 275 -9.75 16.81 -7.92
CA ALA A 275 -9.45 17.81 -8.94
C ALA A 275 -8.10 17.59 -9.61
N TRP A 276 -7.05 17.18 -8.88
CA TRP A 276 -5.73 16.89 -9.44
C TRP A 276 -5.79 15.69 -10.39
N THR A 277 -6.45 14.59 -9.98
CA THR A 277 -6.66 13.42 -10.85
C THR A 277 -7.51 13.77 -12.07
N ALA A 278 -8.56 14.59 -11.91
CA ALA A 278 -9.39 15.02 -13.03
C ALA A 278 -8.62 15.90 -14.03
N VAL A 279 -7.77 16.81 -13.53
CA VAL A 279 -6.88 17.60 -14.39
C VAL A 279 -5.89 16.70 -15.12
N GLU A 280 -5.27 15.73 -14.44
CA GLU A 280 -4.33 14.81 -15.08
C GLU A 280 -5.02 13.96 -16.16
N ALA A 281 -6.22 13.43 -15.88
CA ALA A 281 -7.01 12.68 -16.86
C ALA A 281 -7.40 13.53 -18.09
N TYR A 282 -7.54 14.84 -17.93
CA TYR A 282 -7.76 15.78 -19.02
C TYR A 282 -6.46 16.13 -19.78
N VAL A 283 -5.34 16.28 -19.08
CA VAL A 283 -4.04 16.71 -19.66
C VAL A 283 -3.29 15.57 -20.31
N ALA A 284 -3.27 14.37 -19.70
CA ALA A 284 -2.49 13.24 -20.17
C ALA A 284 -2.79 12.85 -21.63
N PRO A 285 -4.06 12.84 -22.11
CA PRO A 285 -4.35 12.61 -23.53
C PRO A 285 -3.89 13.74 -24.48
N LEU A 286 -3.67 14.95 -23.96
CA LEU A 286 -3.15 16.09 -24.74
C LEU A 286 -1.63 16.03 -24.91
N VAL A 287 -0.95 15.27 -24.04
CA VAL A 287 0.47 14.95 -24.20
C VAL A 287 0.58 13.85 -25.26
N ALA A 288 1.16 14.19 -26.40
CA ALA A 288 1.38 13.23 -27.48
C ALA A 288 2.43 12.19 -27.07
N GLU A 289 1.99 11.15 -26.37
CA GLU A 289 2.80 9.98 -26.05
C GLU A 289 2.84 9.04 -27.26
N GLY A 290 4.04 8.78 -27.78
CA GLY A 290 4.23 7.81 -28.85
C GLY A 290 4.03 6.37 -28.36
N ALA A 291 3.69 5.45 -29.26
CA ALA A 291 3.57 4.03 -28.94
C ALA A 291 4.84 3.46 -28.25
N ASP A 292 6.02 3.97 -28.60
CA ASP A 292 7.29 3.55 -28.00
C ASP A 292 7.39 3.93 -26.51
N ALA A 293 6.91 5.12 -26.13
CA ALA A 293 6.91 5.55 -24.73
C ALA A 293 5.95 4.71 -23.88
N VAL A 294 4.76 4.42 -24.43
CA VAL A 294 3.81 3.49 -23.80
C VAL A 294 4.45 2.11 -23.63
N ALA A 295 5.15 1.61 -24.65
CA ALA A 295 5.82 0.31 -24.60
C ALA A 295 6.93 0.26 -23.53
N VAL A 296 7.73 1.33 -23.39
CA VAL A 296 8.76 1.43 -22.34
C VAL A 296 8.12 1.39 -20.95
N ARG A 297 7.04 2.14 -20.72
CA ARG A 297 6.31 2.11 -19.44
C ARG A 297 5.70 0.74 -19.16
N THR A 298 5.06 0.13 -20.16
CA THR A 298 4.45 -1.21 -20.02
C THR A 298 5.50 -2.27 -19.72
N ALA A 299 6.66 -2.24 -20.38
CA ALA A 299 7.74 -3.20 -20.12
C ALA A 299 8.27 -3.11 -18.69
N ALA A 300 8.34 -1.91 -18.10
CA ALA A 300 8.68 -1.73 -16.69
C ALA A 300 7.63 -2.37 -15.77
N ALA A 301 6.34 -2.16 -16.05
CA ALA A 301 5.25 -2.77 -15.29
C ALA A 301 5.22 -4.30 -15.40
N ASP A 302 5.39 -4.84 -16.62
CA ASP A 302 5.42 -6.28 -16.89
C ASP A 302 6.60 -6.99 -16.20
N ALA A 303 7.72 -6.28 -16.05
CA ALA A 303 8.88 -6.74 -15.30
C ALA A 303 8.74 -6.60 -13.77
N GLY A 304 7.60 -6.11 -13.29
CA GLY A 304 7.32 -5.93 -11.85
C GLY A 304 8.09 -4.78 -11.21
N LEU A 305 8.56 -3.80 -11.99
CA LEU A 305 9.25 -2.63 -11.45
C LEU A 305 8.26 -1.73 -10.69
N PRO A 306 8.70 -1.01 -9.64
CA PRO A 306 7.84 -0.08 -8.92
C PRO A 306 7.20 0.98 -9.85
N ASP A 307 5.90 1.25 -9.69
CA ASP A 307 5.18 2.32 -10.40
C ASP A 307 5.48 3.72 -9.81
N ILE A 308 6.75 4.10 -9.91
CA ILE A 308 7.29 5.37 -9.42
C ILE A 308 7.84 6.24 -10.55
N ALA A 309 7.67 5.82 -11.81
CA ALA A 309 8.06 6.63 -12.95
C ALA A 309 7.27 7.95 -12.99
N VAL A 310 7.88 8.97 -13.58
CA VAL A 310 7.23 10.25 -13.88
C VAL A 310 5.96 10.03 -14.71
N SER A 311 4.95 10.90 -14.52
CA SER A 311 3.78 10.96 -15.39
C SER A 311 4.15 11.36 -16.82
N SER A 312 3.26 11.15 -17.79
CA SER A 312 3.48 11.59 -19.18
C SER A 312 3.63 13.11 -19.28
N ALA A 313 2.87 13.88 -18.49
CA ALA A 313 2.99 15.33 -18.42
C ALA A 313 4.36 15.79 -17.88
N GLN A 314 4.87 15.13 -16.83
CA GLN A 314 6.22 15.39 -16.31
C GLN A 314 7.31 14.99 -17.31
N GLY A 315 7.18 13.83 -17.97
CA GLY A 315 8.09 13.42 -19.04
C GLY A 315 8.14 14.43 -20.18
N ARG A 316 6.98 14.94 -20.61
CA ARG A 316 6.89 15.99 -21.63
C ARG A 316 7.51 17.31 -21.16
N LEU A 317 7.34 17.68 -19.90
CA LEU A 317 8.01 18.84 -19.32
C LEU A 317 9.54 18.69 -19.40
N LEU A 318 10.09 17.52 -19.03
CA LEU A 318 11.54 17.25 -19.14
C LEU A 318 12.04 17.38 -20.58
N GLU A 319 11.31 16.84 -21.56
CA GLU A 319 11.63 16.98 -22.98
C GLU A 319 11.65 18.46 -23.41
N LEU A 320 10.65 19.25 -22.99
CA LEU A 320 10.54 20.67 -23.31
C LEU A 320 11.67 21.49 -22.68
N LEU A 321 12.03 21.22 -21.42
CA LEU A 321 13.14 21.87 -20.73
C LEU A 321 14.48 21.55 -21.41
N ALA A 322 14.73 20.27 -21.72
CA ALA A 322 15.91 19.84 -22.44
C ALA A 322 16.05 20.52 -23.81
N ARG A 323 14.94 20.67 -24.55
CA ARG A 323 14.92 21.41 -25.81
C ARG A 323 15.15 22.91 -25.63
N ALA A 324 14.55 23.51 -24.60
CA ALA A 324 14.67 24.94 -24.33
C ALA A 324 16.11 25.37 -24.06
N VAL A 325 16.90 24.50 -23.41
CA VAL A 325 18.34 24.74 -23.18
C VAL A 325 19.23 24.26 -24.32
N GLY A 326 18.65 23.69 -25.37
CA GLY A 326 19.39 23.13 -26.51
C GLY A 326 20.29 21.97 -26.12
N ALA A 327 19.83 21.09 -25.21
CA ALA A 327 20.63 20.01 -24.68
C ALA A 327 21.11 19.04 -25.77
N ARG A 328 22.41 18.72 -25.78
CA ARG A 328 23.02 17.73 -26.66
C ARG A 328 23.58 16.55 -25.86
N ARG A 329 24.07 16.80 -24.65
CA ARG A 329 24.51 15.77 -23.69
C ARG A 329 23.66 15.87 -22.44
N VAL A 330 22.90 14.82 -22.14
CA VAL A 330 22.07 14.73 -20.94
C VAL A 330 22.65 13.69 -19.99
N LEU A 331 22.70 14.01 -18.70
CA LEU A 331 22.98 13.06 -17.63
C LEU A 331 21.69 12.84 -16.84
N GLU A 332 21.33 11.59 -16.60
CA GLU A 332 20.24 11.20 -15.72
C GLU A 332 20.78 10.35 -14.58
N ILE A 333 20.36 10.65 -13.35
CA ILE A 333 20.69 9.89 -12.15
C ILE A 333 19.39 9.24 -11.65
N GLY A 334 19.26 7.93 -11.82
CA GLY A 334 18.03 7.16 -11.59
C GLY A 334 17.34 6.81 -12.91
N THR A 335 17.45 5.56 -13.37
CA THR A 335 16.90 5.12 -14.66
C THR A 335 15.57 4.38 -14.52
N LEU A 336 15.44 3.54 -13.49
CA LEU A 336 14.34 2.60 -13.32
C LEU A 336 14.13 1.78 -14.62
N GLY A 337 12.96 1.89 -15.25
CA GLY A 337 12.61 1.21 -16.50
C GLY A 337 12.90 2.01 -17.76
N GLY A 338 13.49 3.22 -17.65
CA GLY A 338 13.90 4.05 -18.79
C GLY A 338 12.82 4.99 -19.34
N TYR A 339 11.71 5.20 -18.63
CA TYR A 339 10.60 6.03 -19.14
C TYR A 339 10.97 7.52 -19.27
N SER A 340 11.56 8.13 -18.23
CA SER A 340 12.11 9.49 -18.28
C SER A 340 13.27 9.59 -19.29
N THR A 341 14.12 8.56 -19.33
CA THR A 341 15.22 8.45 -20.29
C THR A 341 14.73 8.53 -21.74
N TRP A 342 13.60 7.88 -22.06
CA TRP A 342 12.99 7.96 -23.37
C TRP A 342 12.63 9.41 -23.71
N TRP A 343 11.95 10.14 -22.82
CA TRP A 343 11.58 11.54 -23.04
C TRP A 343 12.81 12.45 -23.25
N LEU A 344 13.85 12.26 -22.44
CA LEU A 344 15.12 12.99 -22.59
C LEU A 344 15.81 12.70 -23.92
N ALA A 345 15.76 11.45 -24.39
CA ALA A 345 16.33 11.05 -25.68
C ALA A 345 15.59 11.66 -26.89
N GLN A 346 14.31 12.01 -26.74
CA GLN A 346 13.55 12.72 -27.77
C GLN A 346 13.92 14.21 -27.85
N ALA A 347 14.53 14.78 -26.81
CA ALA A 347 14.91 16.18 -26.77
C ALA A 347 16.25 16.47 -27.46
N VAL A 348 17.18 15.52 -27.43
CA VAL A 348 18.52 15.69 -28.01
C VAL A 348 18.52 15.48 -29.53
N PRO A 349 19.39 16.19 -30.28
CA PRO A 349 19.56 15.96 -31.72
C PRO A 349 20.09 14.54 -32.01
N ALA A 350 20.08 14.14 -33.28
CA ALA A 350 20.53 12.80 -33.71
C ALA A 350 22.00 12.50 -33.33
N ASP A 351 22.83 13.53 -33.20
CA ASP A 351 24.23 13.45 -32.77
C ASP A 351 24.42 13.80 -31.28
N GLY A 352 23.33 13.88 -30.52
CA GLY A 352 23.32 14.02 -29.07
C GLY A 352 23.21 12.68 -28.36
N SER A 353 23.43 12.69 -27.05
CA SER A 353 23.40 11.49 -26.21
C SER A 353 22.79 11.71 -24.83
N VAL A 354 22.24 10.64 -24.27
CA VAL A 354 21.74 10.56 -22.89
C VAL A 354 22.55 9.49 -22.17
N MET A 355 23.17 9.84 -21.05
CA MET A 355 23.79 8.88 -20.13
C MET A 355 22.88 8.76 -18.91
N THR A 356 22.46 7.56 -18.55
CA THR A 356 21.58 7.32 -17.41
C THR A 356 22.22 6.33 -16.43
N LEU A 357 22.17 6.63 -15.14
CA LEU A 357 22.80 5.83 -14.08
C LEU A 357 21.76 5.00 -13.33
N GLU A 358 21.96 3.68 -13.31
CA GLU A 358 21.08 2.73 -12.64
C GLU A 358 21.88 1.84 -11.68
N VAL A 359 21.39 1.66 -10.46
CA VAL A 359 22.07 0.83 -9.46
C VAL A 359 21.75 -0.65 -9.63
N SER A 360 20.54 -0.98 -10.08
CA SER A 360 20.04 -2.34 -10.23
C SER A 360 20.30 -2.91 -11.62
N ASP A 361 21.08 -4.00 -11.71
CA ASP A 361 21.28 -4.74 -12.96
C ASP A 361 19.96 -5.18 -13.61
N ALA A 362 18.97 -5.56 -12.79
CA ALA A 362 17.65 -5.98 -13.28
C ALA A 362 16.89 -4.82 -13.93
N HIS A 363 16.86 -3.66 -13.27
CA HIS A 363 16.21 -2.46 -13.82
C HIS A 363 16.92 -1.98 -15.08
N ALA A 364 18.25 -1.95 -15.05
CA ALA A 364 19.08 -1.58 -16.20
C ALA A 364 18.82 -2.50 -17.40
N THR A 365 18.61 -3.80 -17.16
CA THR A 365 18.26 -4.75 -18.23
C THR A 365 16.93 -4.38 -18.88
N VAL A 366 15.89 -4.13 -18.07
CA VAL A 366 14.57 -3.71 -18.57
C VAL A 366 14.67 -2.40 -19.36
N ALA A 367 15.39 -1.41 -18.82
CA ALA A 367 15.61 -0.13 -19.48
C ALA A 367 16.33 -0.30 -20.82
N ARG A 368 17.47 -1.01 -20.85
CA ARG A 368 18.22 -1.26 -22.09
C ARG A 368 17.38 -1.94 -23.16
N THR A 369 16.65 -3.01 -22.79
CA THR A 369 15.82 -3.76 -23.74
C THR A 369 14.70 -2.88 -24.30
N SER A 370 14.02 -2.11 -23.45
CA SER A 370 12.90 -1.27 -23.87
C SER A 370 13.34 -0.07 -24.70
N LEU A 371 14.44 0.58 -24.32
CA LEU A 371 15.03 1.68 -25.08
C LEU A 371 15.60 1.23 -26.43
N ALA A 372 16.21 0.04 -26.49
CA ALA A 372 16.65 -0.55 -27.76
C ALA A 372 15.46 -0.90 -28.67
N ALA A 373 14.36 -1.42 -28.11
CA ALA A 373 13.14 -1.67 -28.86
C ALA A 373 12.54 -0.36 -29.42
N ALA A 374 12.73 0.76 -28.72
CA ALA A 374 12.38 2.11 -29.19
C ALA A 374 13.42 2.75 -30.15
N GLY A 375 14.45 2.00 -30.57
CA GLY A 375 15.49 2.48 -31.50
C GLY A 375 16.47 3.49 -30.89
N LEU A 376 16.62 3.51 -29.55
CA LEU A 376 17.44 4.46 -28.82
C LEU A 376 18.82 3.92 -28.41
N GLN A 377 19.17 2.68 -28.77
CA GLN A 377 20.40 2.02 -28.34
C GLN A 377 21.69 2.77 -28.70
N ASP A 378 21.68 3.53 -29.80
CA ASP A 378 22.86 4.27 -30.26
C ASP A 378 22.97 5.67 -29.62
N ARG A 379 21.93 6.11 -28.90
CA ARG A 379 21.84 7.44 -28.28
C ARG A 379 21.84 7.40 -26.75
N VAL A 380 21.44 6.28 -26.16
CA VAL A 380 21.32 6.13 -24.71
C VAL A 380 22.35 5.14 -24.18
N ASP A 381 23.19 5.61 -23.27
CA ASP A 381 24.10 4.76 -22.51
C ASP A 381 23.57 4.57 -21.08
N VAL A 382 23.20 3.33 -20.76
CA VAL A 382 22.80 2.94 -19.39
C VAL A 382 24.06 2.48 -18.67
N VAL A 383 24.44 3.13 -17.57
CA VAL A 383 25.63 2.77 -16.78
C VAL A 383 25.18 2.15 -15.48
N VAL A 384 25.59 0.90 -15.24
CA VAL A 384 25.22 0.16 -14.03
C VAL A 384 26.23 0.37 -12.92
N GLY A 385 25.72 0.65 -11.72
CA GLY A 385 26.48 0.74 -10.48
C GLY A 385 26.06 1.92 -9.61
N PRO A 386 26.69 2.10 -8.43
CA PRO A 386 26.40 3.22 -7.55
C PRO A 386 26.59 4.56 -8.26
N ALA A 387 25.59 5.43 -8.19
CA ALA A 387 25.59 6.70 -8.91
C ALA A 387 26.81 7.57 -8.54
N LEU A 388 27.13 7.71 -7.26
CA LEU A 388 28.29 8.52 -6.81
C LEU A 388 29.62 8.02 -7.37
N GLU A 389 29.83 6.70 -7.43
CA GLU A 389 31.05 6.12 -8.01
C GLU A 389 31.13 6.37 -9.52
N SER A 390 30.01 6.26 -10.22
CA SER A 390 29.94 6.58 -11.65
C SER A 390 30.21 8.06 -11.90
N LEU A 391 29.64 8.97 -11.11
CA LEU A 391 29.91 10.40 -11.20
C LEU A 391 31.38 10.72 -10.90
N ASP A 392 31.95 10.14 -9.86
CA ASP A 392 33.36 10.35 -9.49
C ASP A 392 34.31 9.85 -10.61
N ARG A 393 33.98 8.73 -11.28
CA ARG A 393 34.70 8.27 -12.48
C ARG A 393 34.60 9.25 -13.64
N LEU A 394 33.42 9.81 -13.90
CA LEU A 394 33.22 10.81 -14.97
C LEU A 394 34.02 12.09 -14.68
N VAL A 395 34.03 12.56 -13.44
CA VAL A 395 34.83 13.72 -13.00
C VAL A 395 36.32 13.42 -13.19
N ALA A 396 36.80 12.28 -12.71
CA ALA A 396 38.21 11.88 -12.86
C ALA A 396 38.62 11.74 -14.33
N ALA A 397 37.72 11.27 -15.19
CA ALA A 397 37.95 11.14 -16.62
C ALA A 397 37.88 12.47 -17.40
N HIS A 398 37.50 13.58 -16.75
CA HIS A 398 37.34 14.90 -17.38
C HIS A 398 36.45 14.84 -18.63
N VAL A 399 35.31 14.13 -18.52
CA VAL A 399 34.38 14.02 -19.64
C VAL A 399 33.85 15.40 -20.06
N ALA A 400 33.43 15.52 -21.32
CA ALA A 400 32.80 16.74 -21.79
C ALA A 400 31.53 17.04 -20.95
N PRO A 401 31.28 18.32 -20.60
CA PRO A 401 30.16 18.71 -19.75
C PRO A 401 28.80 18.27 -20.29
N PHE A 402 27.83 18.12 -19.39
CA PHE A 402 26.43 17.90 -19.73
C PHE A 402 25.68 19.23 -19.83
N ASP A 403 24.72 19.30 -20.75
CA ASP A 403 23.87 20.48 -20.98
C ASP A 403 22.60 20.45 -20.12
N LEU A 404 22.18 19.25 -19.70
CA LEU A 404 21.12 19.05 -18.73
C LEU A 404 21.47 17.87 -17.82
N VAL A 405 21.17 18.01 -16.53
CA VAL A 405 21.27 16.92 -15.54
C VAL A 405 19.90 16.73 -14.89
N PHE A 406 19.32 15.52 -15.01
CA PHE A 406 18.11 15.13 -14.32
C PHE A 406 18.45 14.20 -13.15
N VAL A 407 17.91 14.46 -11.98
CA VAL A 407 18.18 13.70 -10.76
C VAL A 407 16.87 13.20 -10.16
N ASP A 408 16.64 11.89 -10.26
CA ASP A 408 15.55 11.18 -9.59
C ASP A 408 16.07 9.87 -8.98
N ALA A 409 16.94 10.02 -7.98
CA ALA A 409 17.55 8.93 -7.24
C ALA A 409 17.26 9.05 -5.73
N ASP A 410 18.03 8.32 -4.91
CA ASP A 410 17.91 8.34 -3.46
C ASP A 410 18.16 9.75 -2.89
N LYS A 411 17.23 10.17 -2.02
CA LYS A 411 17.12 11.59 -1.66
C LYS A 411 18.16 12.01 -0.61
N GLN A 412 18.69 11.05 0.14
CA GLN A 412 19.76 11.23 1.11
C GLN A 412 21.04 11.78 0.48
N GLN A 413 21.29 11.44 -0.79
CA GLN A 413 22.52 11.79 -1.49
C GLN A 413 22.39 13.02 -2.41
N LEU A 414 21.23 13.69 -2.47
CA LEU A 414 21.02 14.84 -3.35
C LEU A 414 22.07 15.94 -3.19
N ALA A 415 22.50 16.20 -1.95
CA ALA A 415 23.57 17.16 -1.66
C ALA A 415 24.93 16.75 -2.24
N ALA A 416 25.23 15.45 -2.29
CA ALA A 416 26.44 14.93 -2.91
C ALA A 416 26.32 14.93 -4.45
N TYR A 417 25.14 14.61 -4.98
CA TYR A 417 24.87 14.69 -6.42
C TYR A 417 24.98 16.11 -6.95
N LEU A 418 24.49 17.12 -6.22
CA LEU A 418 24.59 18.53 -6.62
C LEU A 418 26.04 18.92 -6.95
N ASP A 419 26.99 18.61 -6.08
CA ASP A 419 28.38 19.01 -6.27
C ASP A 419 29.03 18.34 -7.51
N ARG A 420 28.76 17.04 -7.71
CA ARG A 420 29.23 16.31 -8.91
C ARG A 420 28.54 16.81 -10.17
N ALA A 421 27.23 17.03 -10.12
CA ALA A 421 26.45 17.52 -11.24
C ALA A 421 26.96 18.89 -11.70
N VAL A 422 27.18 19.83 -10.78
CA VAL A 422 27.77 21.15 -11.10
C VAL A 422 29.18 21.00 -11.66
N THR A 423 30.01 20.10 -11.12
CA THR A 423 31.36 19.83 -11.64
C THR A 423 31.35 19.26 -13.07
N LEU A 424 30.35 18.44 -13.39
CA LEU A 424 30.14 17.85 -14.72
C LEU A 424 29.34 18.75 -15.67
N SER A 425 29.10 20.01 -15.29
CA SER A 425 28.29 20.98 -16.01
C SER A 425 29.12 22.14 -16.58
N ARG A 426 28.49 22.96 -17.42
CA ARG A 426 29.03 24.24 -17.90
C ARG A 426 28.07 25.37 -17.54
N PRO A 427 28.51 26.64 -17.57
CA PRO A 427 27.60 27.77 -17.50
C PRO A 427 26.45 27.61 -18.51
N GLY A 428 25.21 27.76 -18.04
CA GLY A 428 24.00 27.53 -18.81
C GLY A 428 23.41 26.12 -18.74
N THR A 429 24.09 25.15 -18.10
CA THR A 429 23.52 23.82 -17.86
C THR A 429 22.33 23.91 -16.90
N LEU A 430 21.25 23.18 -17.21
CA LEU A 430 20.08 23.09 -16.34
C LEU A 430 20.09 21.78 -15.54
N LEU A 431 20.02 21.90 -14.22
CA LEU A 431 19.80 20.79 -13.29
C LEU A 431 18.31 20.75 -12.92
N VAL A 432 17.70 19.59 -13.08
CA VAL A 432 16.32 19.31 -12.67
C VAL A 432 16.38 18.20 -11.63
N VAL A 433 15.95 18.49 -10.40
CA VAL A 433 16.00 17.53 -9.29
C VAL A 433 14.58 17.24 -8.82
N ASP A 434 14.13 15.99 -8.92
CA ASP A 434 12.75 15.62 -8.66
C ASP A 434 12.50 15.21 -7.19
N ASN A 435 11.24 15.38 -6.79
CA ASN A 435 10.66 15.09 -5.49
C ASN A 435 11.28 15.89 -4.33
N VAL A 436 11.44 17.20 -4.51
CA VAL A 436 12.07 18.09 -3.52
C VAL A 436 11.07 18.75 -2.55
N VAL A 437 9.78 18.42 -2.63
CA VAL A 437 8.73 18.99 -1.75
C VAL A 437 8.18 17.93 -0.81
N ARG A 438 8.15 16.66 -1.23
CA ARG A 438 7.87 15.50 -0.37
C ARG A 438 6.54 15.59 0.39
N GLY A 439 5.46 15.94 -0.30
CA GLY A 439 4.14 16.12 0.34
C GLY A 439 4.11 17.30 1.33
N GLY A 440 5.01 18.26 1.17
CA GLY A 440 5.19 19.39 2.08
C GLY A 440 6.03 19.07 3.32
N ALA A 441 6.50 17.83 3.49
CA ALA A 441 7.28 17.42 4.67
C ALA A 441 8.58 18.23 4.86
N VAL A 442 9.13 18.80 3.78
CA VAL A 442 10.36 19.60 3.82
C VAL A 442 10.25 20.86 4.68
N VAL A 443 9.05 21.32 5.04
CA VAL A 443 8.87 22.48 5.93
C VAL A 443 9.16 22.14 7.40
N ASP A 444 9.12 20.86 7.77
CA ASP A 444 9.41 20.39 9.12
C ASP A 444 10.93 20.14 9.27
N ALA A 445 11.58 20.96 10.10
CA ALA A 445 13.02 20.89 10.32
C ALA A 445 13.44 19.63 11.08
N ASP A 446 12.57 19.12 11.96
CA ASP A 446 12.85 17.98 12.83
C ASP A 446 12.23 16.69 12.27
N HIS A 447 11.83 16.68 10.99
CA HIS A 447 11.19 15.53 10.35
C HIS A 447 12.09 14.27 10.46
N PRO A 448 11.57 13.14 10.95
CA PRO A 448 12.39 11.96 11.28
C PRO A 448 12.83 11.12 10.06
N ASP A 449 12.30 11.42 8.87
CA ASP A 449 12.64 10.74 7.61
C ASP A 449 13.94 11.32 7.02
N ASP A 450 14.97 10.48 6.95
CA ASP A 450 16.30 10.83 6.42
C ASP A 450 16.26 11.32 4.96
N ARG A 451 15.27 10.88 4.17
CA ARG A 451 15.05 11.36 2.80
C ARG A 451 14.58 12.81 2.79
N VAL A 452 13.72 13.20 3.73
CA VAL A 452 13.26 14.58 3.90
C VAL A 452 14.43 15.46 4.34
N GLN A 453 15.25 14.98 5.28
CA GLN A 453 16.46 15.68 5.71
C GLN A 453 17.50 15.82 4.59
N GLY A 454 17.65 14.80 3.74
CA GLY A 454 18.50 14.84 2.55
C GLY A 454 18.05 15.93 1.56
N VAL A 455 16.75 16.02 1.28
CA VAL A 455 16.17 17.09 0.45
C VAL A 455 16.41 18.46 1.06
N ARG A 456 16.15 18.64 2.36
CA ARG A 456 16.39 19.92 3.06
C ARG A 456 17.85 20.34 2.96
N THR A 457 18.78 19.43 3.26
CA THR A 457 20.22 19.67 3.13
C THR A 457 20.61 20.08 1.71
N PHE A 458 20.04 19.41 0.70
CA PHE A 458 20.24 19.77 -0.70
C PHE A 458 19.74 21.18 -1.02
N LEU A 459 18.51 21.53 -0.63
CA LEU A 459 17.93 22.85 -0.89
C LEU A 459 18.74 23.98 -0.21
N GLU A 460 19.14 23.79 1.04
CA GLU A 460 19.96 24.73 1.78
C GLU A 460 21.35 24.91 1.13
N ARG A 461 21.96 23.82 0.66
CA ARG A 461 23.24 23.88 -0.06
C ARG A 461 23.10 24.55 -1.42
N ALA A 462 22.07 24.22 -2.20
CA ALA A 462 21.83 24.83 -3.50
C ALA A 462 21.59 26.34 -3.37
N ALA A 463 20.85 26.78 -2.36
CA ALA A 463 20.63 28.20 -2.09
C ALA A 463 21.91 28.97 -1.68
N ALA A 464 22.85 28.28 -1.03
CA ALA A 464 24.14 28.85 -0.61
C ALA A 464 25.25 28.72 -1.66
N ASP A 465 25.06 27.89 -2.69
CA ASP A 465 26.08 27.61 -3.71
C ASP A 465 26.07 28.68 -4.81
N GLY A 466 27.06 29.57 -4.77
CA GLY A 466 27.19 30.66 -5.74
C GLY A 466 27.40 30.22 -7.20
N ARG A 467 27.62 28.92 -7.47
CA ARG A 467 27.74 28.35 -8.82
C ARG A 467 26.39 28.12 -9.49
N VAL A 468 25.28 28.14 -8.75
CA VAL A 468 23.94 27.92 -9.31
C VAL A 468 23.00 29.07 -8.96
N ASP A 469 21.98 29.24 -9.80
CA ASP A 469 20.80 30.07 -9.54
C ASP A 469 19.57 29.20 -9.71
N GLY A 470 18.54 29.33 -8.88
CA GLY A 470 17.43 28.41 -9.02
C GLY A 470 16.24 28.64 -8.12
N THR A 471 15.25 27.77 -8.31
CA THR A 471 13.98 27.80 -7.58
C THR A 471 13.43 26.39 -7.40
N VAL A 472 12.45 26.27 -6.51
CA VAL A 472 11.63 25.06 -6.34
C VAL A 472 10.24 25.36 -6.88
N VAL A 473 9.76 24.47 -7.74
CA VAL A 473 8.39 24.50 -8.26
C VAL A 473 7.62 23.34 -7.66
N GLN A 474 6.57 23.67 -6.92
CA GLN A 474 5.65 22.69 -6.36
C GLN A 474 4.69 22.18 -7.44
N THR A 475 4.40 20.89 -7.41
CA THR A 475 3.47 20.22 -8.32
C THR A 475 2.43 19.44 -7.54
N VAL A 476 1.25 19.32 -8.13
CA VAL A 476 0.17 18.44 -7.66
C VAL A 476 -0.35 17.67 -8.87
N GLY A 477 -0.71 16.41 -8.68
CA GLY A 477 -1.17 15.54 -9.76
C GLY A 477 -1.62 14.18 -9.26
N GLU A 478 -1.84 13.23 -10.17
CA GLU A 478 -2.27 11.86 -9.82
C GLU A 478 -1.29 11.12 -8.88
N LYS A 479 -0.01 11.53 -8.89
CA LYS A 479 1.04 10.99 -8.01
C LYS A 479 1.13 11.73 -6.65
N GLY A 480 0.27 12.72 -6.41
CA GLY A 480 0.17 13.50 -5.17
C GLY A 480 0.82 14.88 -5.23
N TYR A 481 1.07 15.47 -4.06
CA TYR A 481 1.76 16.74 -3.88
C TYR A 481 3.27 16.53 -3.77
N ASP A 482 4.03 17.07 -4.72
CA ASP A 482 5.49 17.12 -4.65
C ASP A 482 6.01 18.37 -5.38
N GLY A 483 7.16 18.27 -6.05
CA GLY A 483 7.77 19.33 -6.84
C GLY A 483 9.20 18.99 -7.23
N PHE A 484 9.78 19.86 -8.05
CA PHE A 484 11.16 19.73 -8.53
C PHE A 484 11.93 21.04 -8.31
N ALA A 485 13.24 20.93 -8.13
CA ALA A 485 14.15 22.07 -8.17
C ALA A 485 14.65 22.28 -9.59
N LEU A 486 14.67 23.54 -10.05
CA LEU A 486 15.32 23.97 -11.29
C LEU A 486 16.52 24.83 -10.91
N LEU A 487 17.72 24.37 -11.23
CA LEU A 487 18.96 25.10 -10.97
C LEU A 487 19.72 25.32 -12.29
N LEU A 488 20.00 26.58 -12.61
CA LEU A 488 20.83 27.00 -13.71
C LEU A 488 22.27 27.20 -13.23
N VAL A 489 23.24 26.53 -13.86
CA VAL A 489 24.66 26.71 -13.55
C VAL A 489 25.14 28.05 -14.13
N ARG A 490 25.83 28.85 -13.32
CA ARG A 490 26.32 30.20 -13.65
C ARG A 490 27.70 30.22 -14.32
#